data_AF-A0A6J4PZJ1-F1
#
_entry.id   AF-A0A6J4PZJ1-F1
#
_cell.length_a   1.000
_cell.length_b   1.000
_cell.length_c   1.000
_cell.angle_alpha   90.00
_cell.angle_beta   90.00
_cell.angle_gamma   90.00
#
_symmetry.space_group_name_H-M   'P 1'
#
loop_
_entity.id
_entity.type
_entity.pdbx_description
1 polymer ?
#
loop_
_entity_poly.entity_id
_entity_poly.type
_entity_poly.pdbx_seq_one_letter_code
_entity_poly.pdbx_strand_id
1 'polypeptide(L)'
;MLSGAAGLMWYSYWVTAKGYGAAGRNRKDKTDENAENDNNEKDENADSENSKNEFLDPKKLSETERKKLGGWLTQMSLDTTVAVVGALIITTAFLILGAELLKPKGLVPEENRVAETLGVLLGGVFGAIGYWFMIVAVFIGFWDTVLSDQDGHARLQANGTRILSEGFGLKGKWTNEKFLKKAFAVVLVTLLPIALYLIFGEPVALLKIAGVIEAAHIPVVTGLMLYLNHRTLPEDLRPSRISFAVTALAGVFFAAFAVIYLVSLIAPDVV
;
A
#
# COMPACT_ATOMS: atom_id res chain seq x y z
N MET A 1 2.36 -9.69 3.33
CA MET A 1 2.03 -9.67 1.89
C MET A 1 2.44 -8.32 1.34
N LEU A 2 3.03 -8.25 0.14
CA LEU A 2 3.45 -6.97 -0.45
C LEU A 2 2.30 -5.97 -0.37
N SER A 3 2.49 -4.91 0.38
CA SER A 3 1.59 -3.77 0.37
C SER A 3 1.59 -3.24 -1.07
N GLY A 4 0.52 -3.53 -1.83
CA GLY A 4 0.44 -3.30 -3.27
C GLY A 4 0.44 -1.80 -3.61
N ALA A 5 -0.64 -1.30 -4.21
CA ALA A 5 -0.77 0.15 -4.46
C ALA A 5 -0.64 0.99 -3.17
N ALA A 6 -1.09 0.47 -2.03
CA ALA A 6 -0.96 1.12 -0.73
C ALA A 6 0.51 1.22 -0.26
N GLY A 7 1.34 0.22 -0.56
CA GLY A 7 2.76 0.21 -0.17
C GLY A 7 3.61 1.11 -1.02
N LEU A 8 3.29 1.21 -2.32
CA LEU A 8 3.89 2.19 -3.21
C LEU A 8 3.52 3.62 -2.79
N MET A 9 2.26 3.85 -2.38
CA MET A 9 1.85 5.15 -1.83
C MET A 9 2.53 5.43 -0.48
N TRP A 10 2.61 4.45 0.43
CA TRP A 10 3.35 4.60 1.68
C TRP A 10 4.82 4.92 1.45
N TYR A 11 5.49 4.19 0.55
CA TYR A 11 6.87 4.43 0.18
C TYR A 11 7.05 5.84 -0.42
N SER A 12 6.13 6.27 -1.29
CA SER A 12 6.12 7.64 -1.80
C SER A 12 5.99 8.68 -0.67
N TYR A 13 5.12 8.47 0.31
CA TYR A 13 5.00 9.33 1.49
C TYR A 13 6.25 9.30 2.37
N TRP A 14 6.88 8.14 2.55
CA TRP A 14 8.11 8.00 3.32
C TRP A 14 9.29 8.72 2.65
N VAL A 15 9.46 8.50 1.34
CA VAL A 15 10.46 9.18 0.51
C VAL A 15 10.25 10.70 0.55
N THR A 16 8.99 11.16 0.51
CA THR A 16 8.64 12.57 0.62
C THR A 16 8.93 13.14 2.00
N ALA A 17 8.50 12.45 3.07
CA ALA A 17 8.73 12.90 4.45
C ALA A 17 10.22 12.94 4.83
N LYS A 18 11.04 12.04 4.26
CA LYS A 18 12.49 12.00 4.48
C LYS A 18 13.28 12.88 3.51
N GLY A 19 12.63 13.41 2.48
CA GLY A 19 13.29 14.19 1.44
C GLY A 19 14.31 13.39 0.63
N TYR A 20 14.05 12.10 0.40
CA TYR A 20 14.87 11.29 -0.51
C TYR A 20 14.34 11.39 -1.96
N GLY A 21 15.18 11.07 -2.94
CA GLY A 21 14.79 11.07 -4.35
C GLY A 21 14.32 12.43 -4.88
N ALA A 22 13.29 12.42 -5.74
CA ALA A 22 12.72 13.64 -6.34
C ALA A 22 12.03 14.56 -5.33
N ALA A 23 11.56 14.01 -4.20
CA ALA A 23 10.83 14.77 -3.18
C ALA A 23 11.75 15.64 -2.29
N GLY A 24 13.03 15.30 -2.19
CA GLY A 24 14.04 16.11 -1.48
C GLY A 24 14.49 17.37 -2.23
N ARG A 25 14.15 17.51 -3.51
CA ARG A 25 14.74 18.55 -4.37
C ARG A 25 14.13 19.93 -4.15
N ASN A 26 12.82 20.00 -3.85
CA ASN A 26 12.17 21.23 -3.40
C ASN A 26 12.84 21.86 -2.17
N ARG A 27 13.49 21.05 -1.33
CA ARG A 27 14.25 21.57 -0.19
C ARG A 27 15.57 22.22 -0.62
N LYS A 28 16.23 21.73 -1.67
CA LYS A 28 17.50 22.28 -2.16
C LYS A 28 17.30 23.50 -3.06
N ASP A 29 16.43 23.43 -4.06
CA ASP A 29 16.18 24.58 -4.96
C ASP A 29 15.66 25.80 -4.20
N LYS A 30 14.81 25.62 -3.16
CA LYS A 30 14.39 26.73 -2.27
C LYS A 30 15.48 27.19 -1.29
N THR A 31 16.45 26.34 -0.92
CA THR A 31 17.59 26.79 -0.10
C THR A 31 18.53 27.67 -0.94
N ASP A 32 18.71 27.30 -2.21
CA ASP A 32 19.58 28.04 -3.13
C ASP A 32 18.92 29.36 -3.61
N GLU A 33 17.60 29.39 -3.85
CA GLU A 33 16.85 30.64 -4.11
C GLU A 33 16.77 31.59 -2.89
N ASN A 34 16.68 31.05 -1.67
CA ASN A 34 16.69 31.86 -0.46
C ASN A 34 18.10 32.38 -0.14
N ALA A 35 19.17 31.63 -0.44
CA ALA A 35 20.54 32.07 -0.25
C ALA A 35 20.95 33.20 -1.21
N GLU A 36 20.33 33.32 -2.38
CA GLU A 36 20.53 34.44 -3.31
C GLU A 36 19.72 35.69 -2.95
N ASN A 37 18.67 35.57 -2.14
CA ASN A 37 17.79 36.68 -1.76
C ASN A 37 18.01 37.23 -0.33
N ASP A 38 19.01 36.72 0.39
CA ASP A 38 19.23 37.04 1.81
C ASP A 38 20.01 38.35 2.04
N ASN A 39 19.52 39.44 1.46
CA ASN A 39 19.96 40.82 1.79
C ASN A 39 18.85 41.65 2.45
N ASN A 40 17.73 41.06 2.88
CA ASN A 40 16.74 41.76 3.69
C ASN A 40 16.13 40.85 4.74
N GLU A 41 16.67 41.02 5.94
CA GLU A 41 16.23 40.40 7.19
C GLU A 41 14.80 40.84 7.57
N LYS A 42 14.06 39.90 8.19
CA LYS A 42 12.82 40.02 8.98
C LYS A 42 11.52 39.62 8.28
N ASP A 43 11.23 38.31 8.30
CA ASP A 43 9.98 37.72 8.83
C ASP A 43 9.95 36.19 8.61
N GLU A 44 10.90 35.45 9.20
CA GLU A 44 11.13 34.04 8.82
C GLU A 44 10.27 32.96 9.51
N ASN A 45 9.38 33.30 10.45
CA ASN A 45 8.74 32.27 11.29
C ASN A 45 7.30 31.88 10.94
N ALA A 46 6.66 32.46 9.91
CA ALA A 46 5.29 32.14 9.54
C ALA A 46 5.13 31.39 8.20
N ASP A 47 6.04 31.60 7.23
CA ASP A 47 5.85 31.10 5.85
C ASP A 47 6.52 29.75 5.55
N SER A 48 7.41 29.28 6.44
CA SER A 48 8.11 27.99 6.25
C SER A 48 7.23 26.75 6.47
N GLU A 49 6.05 26.90 7.09
CA GLU A 49 5.09 25.81 7.24
C GLU A 49 4.12 25.68 6.05
N ASN A 50 3.80 26.78 5.37
CA ASN A 50 2.79 26.77 4.29
C ASN A 50 3.38 26.32 2.93
N SER A 51 4.70 26.48 2.76
CA SER A 51 5.46 26.12 1.55
C SER A 51 5.74 24.60 1.40
N LYS A 52 5.44 23.79 2.44
CA LYS A 52 5.77 22.35 2.50
C LYS A 52 4.86 21.43 1.67
N ASN A 53 3.75 21.94 1.12
CA ASN A 53 2.71 21.11 0.50
C ASN A 53 2.28 21.57 -0.91
N GLU A 54 3.13 22.27 -1.66
CA GLU A 54 2.80 22.57 -3.05
C GLU A 54 3.00 21.32 -3.91
N PHE A 55 1.87 20.69 -4.27
CA PHE A 55 1.87 19.52 -5.15
C PHE A 55 2.49 19.91 -6.50
N LEU A 56 3.59 19.23 -6.87
CA LEU A 56 4.23 19.41 -8.17
C LEU A 56 3.22 19.18 -9.28
N ASP A 57 2.92 20.22 -10.07
CA ASP A 57 2.12 20.08 -11.28
C ASP A 57 2.96 19.36 -12.35
N PRO A 58 2.63 18.10 -12.71
CA PRO A 58 3.45 17.34 -13.64
C PRO A 58 3.57 18.00 -15.01
N LYS A 59 2.63 18.90 -15.36
CA LYS A 59 2.62 19.61 -16.65
C LYS A 59 3.63 20.75 -16.73
N LYS A 60 4.11 21.26 -15.60
CA LYS A 60 5.06 22.39 -15.52
C LYS A 60 6.52 21.95 -15.38
N LEU A 61 6.80 20.64 -15.39
CA LEU A 61 8.15 20.10 -15.25
C LEU A 61 9.04 20.44 -16.45
N SER A 62 10.23 20.96 -16.18
CA SER A 62 11.28 21.18 -17.18
C SER A 62 11.79 19.85 -17.77
N GLU A 63 12.37 19.90 -18.97
CA GLU A 63 12.94 18.72 -19.65
C GLU A 63 13.96 17.95 -18.78
N THR A 64 14.80 18.69 -18.05
CA THR A 64 15.80 18.10 -17.14
C THR A 64 15.17 17.38 -15.96
N GLU A 65 14.06 17.91 -15.42
CA GLU A 65 13.31 17.27 -14.32
C GLU A 65 12.57 16.03 -14.80
N ARG A 66 11.96 16.08 -15.99
CA ARG A 66 11.29 14.93 -16.61
C ARG A 66 12.26 13.76 -16.80
N LYS A 67 13.45 14.01 -17.34
CA LYS A 67 14.46 12.95 -17.55
C LYS A 67 14.91 12.31 -16.23
N LYS A 68 15.11 13.12 -15.19
CA LYS A 68 15.46 12.63 -13.85
C LYS A 68 14.32 11.81 -13.23
N LEU A 69 13.08 12.28 -13.37
CA LEU A 69 11.90 11.59 -12.88
C LEU A 69 11.68 10.26 -13.62
N GLY A 70 11.89 10.22 -14.93
CA GLY A 70 11.86 8.98 -15.71
C GLY A 70 12.92 7.95 -15.23
N GLY A 71 14.13 8.41 -14.93
CA GLY A 71 15.17 7.56 -14.33
C GLY A 71 14.75 7.00 -12.97
N TRP A 72 14.14 7.82 -12.12
CA TRP A 72 13.62 7.39 -10.83
C TRP A 72 12.46 6.39 -10.95
N LEU A 73 11.52 6.64 -11.88
CA LEU A 73 10.42 5.72 -12.19
C LEU A 73 10.93 4.35 -12.67
N THR A 74 12.03 4.34 -13.42
CA THR A 74 12.65 3.10 -13.91
C THR A 74 13.22 2.29 -12.74
N GLN A 75 13.95 2.94 -11.83
CA GLN A 75 14.48 2.30 -10.63
C GLN A 75 13.37 1.76 -9.73
N MET A 76 12.31 2.55 -9.51
CA MET A 76 11.17 2.14 -8.70
C MET A 76 10.42 0.96 -9.33
N SER A 77 10.29 0.95 -10.67
CA SER A 77 9.67 -0.16 -11.40
C SER A 77 10.50 -1.43 -11.30
N LEU A 78 11.83 -1.33 -11.37
CA LEU A 78 12.73 -2.47 -11.19
C LEU A 78 12.60 -3.07 -9.79
N ASP A 79 12.68 -2.23 -8.75
CA ASP A 79 12.54 -2.66 -7.34
C ASP A 79 11.20 -3.35 -7.09
N THR A 80 10.11 -2.74 -7.57
CA THR A 80 8.76 -3.31 -7.46
C THR A 80 8.66 -4.64 -8.21
N THR A 81 9.27 -4.75 -9.39
CA THR A 81 9.25 -5.99 -10.20
C THR A 81 9.99 -7.12 -9.47
N VAL A 82 11.17 -6.83 -8.92
CA VAL A 82 11.94 -7.81 -8.13
C VAL A 82 11.13 -8.29 -6.93
N ALA A 83 10.48 -7.37 -6.22
CA ALA A 83 9.67 -7.71 -5.05
C ALA A 83 8.45 -8.59 -5.42
N VAL A 84 7.74 -8.26 -6.51
CA VAL A 84 6.59 -9.06 -7.00
C VAL A 84 7.02 -10.45 -7.47
N VAL A 85 8.10 -10.54 -8.26
CA VAL A 85 8.62 -11.83 -8.74
C VAL A 85 9.11 -12.69 -7.57
N GLY A 86 9.84 -12.10 -6.62
CA GLY A 86 10.29 -12.79 -5.42
C GLY A 86 9.11 -13.33 -4.61
N ALA A 87 8.07 -12.52 -4.40
CA ALA A 87 6.87 -12.97 -3.69
C ALA A 87 6.11 -14.06 -4.45
N LEU A 88 6.04 -14.00 -5.78
CA LEU A 88 5.43 -15.05 -6.59
C LEU A 88 6.16 -16.39 -6.42
N ILE A 89 7.50 -16.37 -6.47
CA ILE A 89 8.33 -17.57 -6.27
C ILE A 89 8.10 -18.15 -4.88
N ILE A 90 8.17 -17.32 -3.84
CA ILE A 90 7.97 -17.76 -2.45
C ILE A 90 6.56 -18.32 -2.25
N THR A 91 5.53 -17.63 -2.75
CA THR A 91 4.14 -18.06 -2.65
C THR A 91 3.92 -19.40 -3.37
N THR A 92 4.49 -19.56 -4.55
CA THR A 92 4.42 -20.82 -5.31
C THR A 92 5.12 -21.95 -4.56
N ALA A 93 6.30 -21.69 -3.98
CA ALA A 93 7.00 -22.66 -3.16
C ALA A 93 6.19 -23.09 -1.93
N PHE A 94 5.55 -22.15 -1.23
CA PHE A 94 4.64 -22.46 -0.13
C PHE A 94 3.39 -23.22 -0.57
N LEU A 95 2.84 -22.92 -1.75
CA LEU A 95 1.70 -23.64 -2.32
C LEU A 95 2.07 -25.11 -2.58
N ILE A 96 3.23 -25.36 -3.19
CA ILE A 96 3.74 -26.71 -3.45
C ILE A 96 4.00 -27.43 -2.13
N LEU A 97 4.68 -26.77 -1.18
CA LEU A 97 4.98 -27.33 0.13
C LEU A 97 3.71 -27.66 0.92
N GLY A 98 2.71 -26.79 0.89
CA GLY A 98 1.40 -27.04 1.50
C GLY A 98 0.70 -28.23 0.83
N ALA A 99 0.70 -28.30 -0.49
CA ALA A 99 0.10 -29.41 -1.24
C ALA A 99 0.80 -30.75 -0.97
N GLU A 100 2.12 -30.79 -0.83
CA GLU A 100 2.88 -32.02 -0.60
C GLU A 100 2.90 -32.45 0.88
N LEU A 101 2.96 -31.51 1.83
CA LEU A 101 3.08 -31.86 3.25
C LEU A 101 1.74 -32.00 3.98
N LEU A 102 0.70 -31.25 3.58
CA LEU A 102 -0.60 -31.26 4.26
C LEU A 102 -1.58 -32.25 3.64
N LYS A 103 -1.57 -32.40 2.30
CA LYS A 103 -2.50 -33.29 1.58
C LYS A 103 -2.38 -34.76 1.99
N PRO A 104 -1.19 -35.36 2.20
CA PRO A 104 -1.08 -36.77 2.61
C PRO A 104 -1.51 -37.01 4.05
N LYS A 105 -1.46 -35.99 4.91
CA LYS A 105 -1.83 -36.10 6.33
C LYS A 105 -3.30 -35.81 6.60
N GLY A 106 -4.07 -35.36 5.60
CA GLY A 106 -5.47 -34.95 5.76
C GLY A 106 -5.66 -33.78 6.73
N LEU A 107 -4.56 -33.08 7.07
CA LEU A 107 -4.57 -31.98 8.02
C LEU A 107 -4.92 -30.70 7.27
N VAL A 108 -6.17 -30.28 7.38
CA VAL A 108 -6.52 -28.86 7.19
C VAL A 108 -6.13 -28.19 8.52
N PRO A 109 -5.05 -27.40 8.58
CA PRO A 109 -4.65 -26.80 9.85
C PRO A 109 -5.78 -25.94 10.38
N GLU A 110 -6.13 -26.11 11.67
CA GLU A 110 -7.00 -25.16 12.36
C GLU A 110 -6.37 -23.77 12.28
N GLU A 111 -7.21 -22.75 12.06
CA GLU A 111 -6.82 -21.40 11.62
C GLU A 111 -5.78 -20.73 12.54
N ASN A 112 -5.78 -21.10 13.82
CA ASN A 112 -4.90 -20.60 14.87
C ASN A 112 -3.57 -21.38 15.02
N ARG A 113 -3.41 -22.53 14.36
CA ARG A 113 -2.23 -23.42 14.51
C ARG A 113 -1.33 -23.46 13.29
N VAL A 114 -1.48 -22.53 12.35
CA VAL A 114 -0.66 -22.49 11.12
C VAL A 114 0.83 -22.36 11.44
N ALA A 115 1.21 -21.47 12.36
CA ALA A 115 2.60 -21.26 12.76
C ALA A 115 3.21 -22.51 13.43
N GLU A 116 2.45 -23.15 14.33
CA GLU A 116 2.84 -24.39 15.01
C GLU A 116 3.00 -25.54 14.01
N THR A 117 2.03 -25.70 13.09
CA THR A 117 2.05 -26.75 12.07
C THR A 117 3.25 -26.61 11.14
N LEU A 118 3.53 -25.38 10.66
CA LEU A 118 4.73 -25.10 9.86
C LEU A 118 6.01 -25.35 10.67
N GLY A 119 6.02 -24.95 11.95
CA GLY A 119 7.14 -25.18 12.86
C GLY A 119 7.44 -26.66 13.06
N VAL A 120 6.42 -27.50 13.27
CA VAL A 120 6.59 -28.96 13.41
C VAL A 120 7.09 -29.59 12.12
N LEU A 121 6.60 -29.14 10.96
CA LEU A 121 7.09 -29.63 9.66
C LEU A 121 8.57 -29.28 9.45
N LEU A 122 8.96 -28.03 9.68
CA LEU A 122 10.35 -27.61 9.52
C LEU A 122 11.26 -28.23 10.60
N GLY A 123 10.74 -28.39 11.81
CA GLY A 123 11.41 -29.07 12.91
C GLY A 123 11.63 -30.56 12.66
N GLY A 124 10.76 -31.21 11.87
CA GLY A 124 10.98 -32.57 11.41
C GLY A 124 12.18 -32.73 10.48
N VAL A 125 12.55 -31.68 9.75
CA VAL A 125 13.68 -31.67 8.79
C VAL A 125 14.98 -31.19 9.45
N PHE A 126 14.91 -30.11 10.24
CA PHE A 126 16.07 -29.41 10.80
C PHE A 126 16.19 -29.54 12.33
N GLY A 127 15.38 -30.39 12.96
CA GLY A 127 15.35 -30.54 14.42
C GLY A 127 14.77 -29.32 15.14
N ALA A 128 15.02 -29.22 16.45
CA ALA A 128 14.47 -28.14 17.29
C ALA A 128 14.85 -26.73 16.81
N ILE A 129 16.00 -26.57 16.16
CA ILE A 129 16.44 -25.28 15.59
C ILE A 129 15.50 -24.85 14.47
N GLY A 130 15.09 -25.78 13.60
CA GLY A 130 14.13 -25.51 12.52
C GLY A 130 12.78 -25.05 13.03
N TYR A 131 12.28 -25.67 14.11
CA TYR A 131 11.02 -25.28 14.74
C TYR A 131 11.07 -23.82 15.19
N TRP A 132 12.06 -23.45 16.02
CA TRP A 132 12.16 -22.09 16.56
C TRP A 132 12.47 -21.06 15.49
N PHE A 133 13.29 -21.41 14.49
CA PHE A 133 13.53 -20.55 13.33
C PHE A 133 12.23 -20.22 12.60
N MET A 134 11.36 -21.22 12.36
CA MET A 134 10.05 -20.99 11.75
C MET A 134 9.19 -20.06 12.58
N ILE A 135 9.08 -20.30 13.90
CA ILE A 135 8.25 -19.48 14.79
C ILE A 135 8.70 -18.01 14.78
N VAL A 136 10.02 -17.77 14.85
CA VAL A 136 10.57 -16.41 14.79
C VAL A 136 10.34 -15.77 13.42
N ALA A 137 10.54 -16.52 12.33
CA ALA A 137 10.30 -16.02 10.98
C ALA A 137 8.83 -15.61 10.75
N VAL A 138 7.89 -16.45 11.21
CA VAL A 138 6.45 -16.15 11.16
C VAL A 138 6.13 -14.91 11.97
N PHE A 139 6.64 -14.83 13.21
CA PHE A 139 6.43 -13.67 14.07
C PHE A 139 6.92 -12.37 13.43
N ILE A 140 8.15 -12.36 12.92
CA ILE A 140 8.73 -11.18 12.24
C ILE A 140 7.90 -10.80 11.01
N GLY A 141 7.49 -11.77 10.19
CA GLY A 141 6.68 -11.51 9.00
C GLY A 141 5.29 -10.93 9.30
N PHE A 142 4.65 -11.40 10.37
CA PHE A 142 3.39 -10.83 10.84
C PHE A 142 3.58 -9.42 11.40
N TRP A 143 4.60 -9.22 12.24
CA TRP A 143 4.85 -7.93 12.87
C TRP A 143 5.18 -6.85 11.84
N ASP A 144 5.99 -7.16 10.84
CA ASP A 144 6.28 -6.26 9.71
C ASP A 144 5.00 -5.84 8.98
N THR A 145 4.09 -6.78 8.72
CA THR A 145 2.81 -6.50 8.07
C THR A 145 1.95 -5.56 8.93
N VAL A 146 1.85 -5.81 10.24
CA VAL A 146 1.08 -4.96 11.17
C VAL A 146 1.65 -3.55 11.23
N LEU A 147 2.97 -3.39 11.32
CA LEU A 147 3.62 -2.08 11.34
C LEU A 147 3.42 -1.31 10.03
N SER A 148 3.54 -2.01 8.89
CA SER A 148 3.32 -1.42 7.56
C SER A 148 1.88 -0.94 7.39
N ASP A 149 0.90 -1.73 7.84
CA ASP A 149 -0.51 -1.38 7.76
C ASP A 149 -0.86 -0.19 8.66
N GLN A 150 -0.37 -0.19 9.90
CA GLN A 150 -0.56 0.89 10.87
C GLN A 150 -0.03 2.23 10.39
N ASP A 151 1.19 2.28 9.84
CA ASP A 151 1.76 3.54 9.37
C ASP A 151 1.23 3.95 7.98
N GLY A 152 1.12 2.99 7.07
CA GLY A 152 0.68 3.20 5.68
C GLY A 152 -0.76 3.67 5.56
N HIS A 153 -1.69 2.87 6.05
CA HIS A 153 -3.11 3.13 5.86
C HIS A 153 -3.58 4.36 6.64
N ALA A 154 -3.04 4.58 7.84
CA ALA A 154 -3.38 5.77 8.63
C ALA A 154 -2.99 7.08 7.93
N ARG A 155 -1.81 7.13 7.29
CA ARG A 155 -1.38 8.31 6.52
C ARG A 155 -2.19 8.50 5.25
N LEU A 156 -2.41 7.42 4.51
CA LEU A 156 -3.15 7.44 3.25
C LEU A 156 -4.58 7.95 3.46
N GLN A 157 -5.29 7.37 4.43
CA GLN A 157 -6.68 7.73 4.72
C GLN A 157 -6.80 9.14 5.31
N ALA A 158 -5.87 9.55 6.17
CA ALA A 158 -5.85 10.90 6.72
C ALA A 158 -5.67 11.95 5.62
N ASN A 159 -4.73 11.74 4.70
CA ASN A 159 -4.46 12.68 3.61
C ASN A 159 -5.60 12.69 2.58
N GLY A 160 -6.11 11.51 2.20
CA GLY A 160 -7.25 11.41 1.28
C GLY A 160 -8.50 12.10 1.83
N THR A 161 -8.81 11.87 3.12
CA THR A 161 -9.95 12.51 3.79
C THR A 161 -9.74 14.02 3.90
N ARG A 162 -8.52 14.49 4.17
CA ARG A 162 -8.20 15.92 4.20
C ARG A 162 -8.47 16.56 2.84
N ILE A 163 -7.90 16.03 1.76
CA ILE A 163 -8.09 16.56 0.39
C ILE A 163 -9.58 16.60 0.03
N LEU A 164 -10.30 15.52 0.35
CA LEU A 164 -11.74 15.44 0.10
C LEU A 164 -12.51 16.49 0.91
N SER A 165 -12.18 16.65 2.20
CA SER A 165 -12.83 17.62 3.10
C SER A 165 -12.57 19.06 2.68
N GLU A 166 -11.35 19.39 2.24
CA GLU A 166 -10.99 20.70 1.69
C GLU A 166 -11.76 20.97 0.40
N GLY A 167 -11.85 19.97 -0.49
CA GLY A 167 -12.62 20.06 -1.74
C GLY A 167 -14.13 20.24 -1.53
N PHE A 168 -14.69 19.69 -0.44
CA PHE A 168 -16.08 19.90 -0.03
C PHE A 168 -16.30 21.14 0.87
N GLY A 169 -15.25 21.94 1.13
CA GLY A 169 -15.36 23.17 1.93
C GLY A 169 -15.54 22.96 3.44
N LEU A 170 -15.29 21.75 3.94
CA LEU A 170 -15.35 21.44 5.38
C LEU A 170 -14.13 22.05 6.08
N LYS A 171 -14.39 22.94 7.05
CA LYS A 171 -13.35 23.57 7.89
C LYS A 171 -13.35 23.00 9.30
N GLY A 172 -12.17 22.90 9.93
CA GLY A 172 -12.02 22.57 11.35
C GLY A 172 -11.17 21.33 11.61
N LYS A 173 -11.58 20.46 12.55
CA LYS A 173 -10.83 19.25 12.93
C LYS A 173 -10.60 18.27 11.76
N TRP A 174 -11.48 18.32 10.76
CA TRP A 174 -11.42 17.49 9.54
C TRP A 174 -10.30 17.89 8.57
N THR A 175 -9.74 19.09 8.75
CA THR A 175 -8.59 19.62 8.00
C THR A 175 -7.27 19.42 8.74
N ASN A 176 -7.30 19.01 10.02
CA ASN A 176 -6.10 18.83 10.84
C ASN A 176 -5.46 17.45 10.61
N GLU A 177 -4.37 17.44 9.85
CA GLU A 177 -3.62 16.25 9.49
C GLU A 177 -3.17 15.40 10.69
N LYS A 178 -2.71 16.02 11.78
CA LYS A 178 -2.25 15.30 12.99
C LYS A 178 -3.41 14.63 13.71
N PHE A 179 -4.57 15.27 13.74
CA PHE A 179 -5.78 14.70 14.34
C PHE A 179 -6.29 13.52 13.49
N LEU A 180 -6.40 13.69 12.17
CA LEU A 180 -6.85 12.63 11.27
C LEU A 180 -5.93 11.42 11.32
N LYS A 181 -4.61 11.61 11.22
CA LYS A 181 -3.64 10.51 11.30
C LYS A 181 -3.78 9.70 12.59
N LYS A 182 -3.89 10.38 13.74
CA LYS A 182 -4.11 9.70 15.03
C LYS A 182 -5.46 9.01 15.09
N ALA A 183 -6.53 9.65 14.62
CA ALA A 183 -7.87 9.08 14.61
C ALA A 183 -7.96 7.83 13.72
N PHE A 184 -7.44 7.88 12.49
CA PHE A 184 -7.42 6.73 11.60
C PHE A 184 -6.53 5.59 12.13
N ALA A 185 -5.33 5.90 12.64
CA ALA A 185 -4.44 4.88 13.22
C ALA A 185 -5.09 4.16 14.42
N VAL A 186 -5.69 4.92 15.35
CA VAL A 186 -6.28 4.36 16.57
C VAL A 186 -7.62 3.71 16.29
N VAL A 187 -8.52 4.38 15.58
CA VAL A 187 -9.91 3.91 15.42
C VAL A 187 -10.02 2.90 14.30
N LEU A 188 -9.57 3.25 13.08
CA LEU A 188 -9.82 2.41 11.91
C LEU A 188 -8.86 1.24 11.79
N VAL A 189 -7.58 1.44 12.09
CA VAL A 189 -6.56 0.39 11.90
C VAL A 189 -6.32 -0.44 13.18
N THR A 190 -6.66 0.07 14.37
CA THR A 190 -6.43 -0.66 15.64
C THR A 190 -7.72 -1.12 16.31
N LEU A 191 -8.58 -0.19 16.73
CA LEU A 191 -9.76 -0.53 17.53
C LEU A 191 -10.83 -1.27 16.73
N LEU A 192 -11.08 -0.87 15.48
CA LEU A 192 -12.10 -1.50 14.64
C LEU A 192 -11.80 -2.98 14.36
N PRO A 193 -10.59 -3.39 13.91
CA PRO A 193 -10.28 -4.81 13.72
C PRO A 193 -10.37 -5.61 15.02
N ILE A 194 -9.92 -5.06 16.14
CA ILE A 194 -10.04 -5.72 17.45
C ILE A 194 -11.51 -5.92 17.82
N ALA A 195 -12.35 -4.89 17.66
CA ALA A 195 -13.77 -4.98 17.95
C ALA A 195 -14.46 -6.01 17.04
N LEU A 196 -14.16 -6.00 15.73
CA LEU A 196 -14.68 -6.98 14.79
C LEU A 196 -14.26 -8.40 15.18
N TYR A 197 -13.00 -8.60 15.54
CA TYR A 197 -12.52 -9.91 16.01
C TYR A 197 -13.24 -10.36 17.29
N LEU A 198 -13.42 -9.47 18.27
CA LEU A 198 -14.13 -9.80 19.51
C LEU A 198 -15.62 -10.09 19.32
N ILE A 199 -16.25 -9.51 18.29
CA ILE A 199 -17.66 -9.73 17.97
C ILE A 199 -17.88 -11.00 17.14
N PHE A 200 -17.07 -11.20 16.10
CA PHE A 200 -17.27 -12.28 15.13
C PHE A 200 -16.49 -13.55 15.47
N GLY A 201 -15.36 -13.46 16.21
CA GLY A 201 -14.60 -14.60 16.72
C GLY A 201 -13.88 -15.47 15.69
N GLU A 202 -14.23 -15.38 14.41
CA GLU A 202 -13.72 -16.23 13.32
C GLU A 202 -12.77 -15.46 12.39
N PRO A 203 -11.44 -15.65 12.50
CA PRO A 203 -10.46 -14.91 11.72
C PRO A 203 -10.53 -15.21 10.21
N VAL A 204 -10.86 -16.44 9.79
CA VAL A 204 -11.00 -16.75 8.37
C VAL A 204 -12.25 -16.14 7.75
N ALA A 205 -13.36 -16.04 8.48
CA ALA A 205 -14.55 -15.35 7.98
C ALA A 205 -14.24 -13.87 7.71
N LEU A 206 -13.54 -13.22 8.65
CA LEU A 206 -13.06 -11.84 8.49
C LEU A 206 -12.09 -11.70 7.31
N LEU A 207 -11.17 -12.65 7.14
CA LEU A 207 -10.22 -12.65 6.01
C LEU A 207 -10.94 -12.81 4.66
N LYS A 208 -11.96 -13.68 4.58
CA LYS A 208 -12.77 -13.86 3.37
C LYS A 208 -13.51 -12.56 3.00
N ILE A 209 -14.14 -11.93 3.98
CA ILE A 209 -14.84 -10.64 3.78
C ILE A 209 -13.85 -9.56 3.34
N ALA A 210 -12.68 -9.47 3.99
CA ALA A 210 -11.64 -8.53 3.61
C ALA A 210 -11.17 -8.74 2.15
N GLY A 211 -10.94 -9.98 1.74
CA GLY A 211 -10.55 -10.30 0.36
C GLY A 211 -11.61 -9.94 -0.68
N VAL A 212 -12.90 -10.06 -0.34
CA VAL A 212 -14.02 -9.61 -1.19
C VAL A 212 -14.04 -8.10 -1.33
N ILE A 213 -13.92 -7.38 -0.21
CA ILE A 213 -13.88 -5.92 -0.20
C ILE A 213 -12.68 -5.44 -1.03
N GLU A 214 -11.53 -6.07 -0.89
CA GLU A 214 -10.34 -5.77 -1.68
C GLU A 214 -10.57 -6.02 -3.18
N ALA A 215 -11.14 -7.16 -3.55
CA ALA A 215 -11.45 -7.49 -4.94
C ALA A 215 -12.44 -6.48 -5.57
N ALA A 216 -13.43 -6.02 -4.82
CA ALA A 216 -14.36 -4.98 -5.28
C ALA A 216 -13.71 -3.59 -5.36
N HIS A 217 -12.70 -3.33 -4.54
CA HIS A 217 -11.99 -2.05 -4.49
C HIS A 217 -10.97 -1.89 -5.65
N ILE A 218 -10.28 -2.97 -6.05
CA ILE A 218 -9.25 -2.95 -7.09
C ILE A 218 -9.72 -2.28 -8.40
N PRO A 219 -10.88 -2.61 -8.99
CA PRO A 219 -11.33 -2.00 -10.24
C PRO A 219 -11.48 -0.48 -10.16
N VAL A 220 -11.95 0.02 -9.02
CA VAL A 220 -12.12 1.46 -8.78
C VAL A 220 -10.74 2.14 -8.78
N VAL A 221 -9.79 1.60 -8.00
CA VAL A 221 -8.43 2.14 -7.92
C VAL A 221 -7.73 2.09 -9.28
N THR A 222 -7.81 0.94 -9.96
CA THR A 222 -7.21 0.75 -11.27
C THR A 222 -7.80 1.71 -12.30
N GLY A 223 -9.13 1.89 -12.33
CA GLY A 223 -9.79 2.83 -13.21
C GLY A 223 -9.36 4.28 -12.98
N LEU A 224 -9.34 4.72 -11.71
CA LEU A 224 -8.88 6.05 -11.34
C LEU A 224 -7.40 6.27 -11.68
N MET A 225 -6.55 5.27 -11.43
CA MET A 225 -5.12 5.33 -11.76
C MET A 225 -4.88 5.49 -13.26
N LEU A 226 -5.53 4.67 -14.09
CA LEU A 226 -5.40 4.75 -15.55
C LEU A 226 -5.92 6.10 -16.07
N TYR A 227 -7.02 6.59 -15.50
CA TYR A 227 -7.57 7.90 -15.82
C TYR A 227 -6.59 9.05 -15.50
N LEU A 228 -6.04 9.07 -14.28
CA LEU A 228 -5.07 10.08 -13.85
C LEU A 228 -3.78 10.01 -14.66
N ASN A 229 -3.29 8.81 -14.95
CA ASN A 229 -2.10 8.63 -15.79
C ASN A 229 -2.30 9.23 -17.19
N HIS A 230 -3.50 9.12 -17.76
CA HIS A 230 -3.78 9.71 -19.06
C HIS A 230 -3.94 11.24 -19.01
N ARG A 231 -4.64 11.76 -17.99
CA ARG A 231 -5.02 13.18 -17.90
C ARG A 231 -3.93 14.10 -17.33
N THR A 232 -3.09 13.57 -16.44
CA THR A 232 -2.20 14.38 -15.60
C THR A 232 -0.73 14.23 -16.01
N LEU A 233 -0.28 13.06 -16.46
CA LEU A 233 1.13 12.83 -16.81
C LEU A 233 1.48 13.37 -18.23
N PRO A 234 2.64 14.05 -18.37
CA PRO A 234 3.27 14.31 -19.66
C PRO A 234 3.52 13.03 -20.44
N GLU A 235 3.56 13.10 -21.77
CA GLU A 235 3.68 11.92 -22.63
C GLU A 235 4.92 11.07 -22.32
N ASP A 236 6.03 11.71 -21.97
CA ASP A 236 7.32 11.08 -21.66
C ASP A 236 7.31 10.27 -20.35
N LEU A 237 6.33 10.53 -19.47
CA LEU A 237 6.21 9.89 -18.15
C LEU A 237 5.03 8.92 -18.06
N ARG A 238 4.28 8.73 -19.16
CA ARG A 238 3.15 7.82 -19.19
C ARG A 238 3.61 6.36 -19.14
N PRO A 239 2.82 5.46 -18.52
CA PRO A 239 3.11 4.04 -18.54
C PRO A 239 3.11 3.50 -19.98
N SER A 240 3.93 2.46 -20.22
CA SER A 240 3.97 1.80 -21.52
C SER A 240 2.59 1.26 -21.92
N ARG A 241 2.34 1.12 -23.23
CA ARG A 241 1.07 0.54 -23.73
C ARG A 241 0.80 -0.87 -23.18
N ILE A 242 1.85 -1.65 -22.95
CA ILE A 242 1.76 -2.99 -22.37
C ILE A 242 1.34 -2.89 -20.91
N SER A 243 2.02 -2.04 -20.11
CA SER A 243 1.68 -1.82 -18.70
C SER A 243 0.24 -1.33 -18.55
N PHE A 244 -0.21 -0.44 -19.43
CA PHE A 244 -1.60 0.01 -19.49
C PHE A 244 -2.55 -1.17 -19.76
N ALA A 245 -2.30 -1.96 -20.80
CA ALA A 245 -3.17 -3.07 -21.18
C ALA A 245 -3.26 -4.16 -20.09
N VAL A 246 -2.13 -4.53 -19.49
CA VAL A 246 -2.08 -5.50 -18.39
C VAL A 246 -2.83 -4.99 -17.17
N THR A 247 -2.65 -3.71 -16.83
CA THR A 247 -3.35 -3.07 -15.70
C THR A 247 -4.85 -3.02 -15.95
N ALA A 248 -5.28 -2.67 -17.17
CA ALA A 248 -6.69 -2.66 -17.55
C ALA A 248 -7.29 -4.07 -17.50
N LEU A 249 -6.57 -5.08 -18.01
CA LEU A 249 -7.01 -6.47 -17.96
C LEU A 249 -7.18 -6.96 -16.50
N ALA A 250 -6.23 -6.64 -15.62
CA ALA A 250 -6.35 -6.95 -14.19
C ALA A 250 -7.58 -6.26 -13.57
N GLY A 251 -7.82 -4.99 -13.88
CA GLY A 251 -9.01 -4.27 -13.42
C GLY A 251 -10.31 -4.92 -13.89
N VAL A 252 -10.38 -5.35 -15.15
CA VAL A 252 -11.55 -6.08 -15.70
C VAL A 252 -11.72 -7.43 -15.04
N PHE A 253 -10.65 -8.18 -14.82
CA PHE A 253 -10.69 -9.47 -14.13
C PHE A 253 -11.28 -9.33 -12.72
N PHE A 254 -10.77 -8.39 -11.92
CA PHE A 254 -11.30 -8.15 -10.56
C PHE A 254 -12.72 -7.57 -10.58
N ALA A 255 -13.09 -6.79 -11.60
CA ALA A 255 -14.46 -6.30 -11.75
C ALA A 255 -15.43 -7.46 -12.01
N ALA A 256 -15.09 -8.38 -12.92
CA ALA A 256 -15.89 -9.56 -13.19
C ALA A 256 -16.01 -10.44 -11.93
N PHE A 257 -14.90 -10.65 -11.22
CA PHE A 257 -14.90 -11.40 -9.96
C PHE A 257 -15.81 -10.76 -8.89
N ALA A 258 -15.73 -9.44 -8.72
CA ALA A 258 -16.57 -8.70 -7.78
C ALA A 258 -18.07 -8.82 -8.13
N VAL A 259 -18.42 -8.73 -9.41
CA VAL A 259 -19.81 -8.91 -9.89
C VAL A 259 -20.30 -10.33 -9.61
N ILE A 260 -19.53 -11.35 -9.97
CA ILE A 260 -19.89 -12.76 -9.74
C ILE A 260 -20.11 -13.01 -8.25
N TYR A 261 -19.22 -12.51 -7.40
CA TYR A 261 -19.34 -12.69 -5.96
C TYR A 261 -20.59 -11.98 -5.40
N LEU A 262 -20.86 -10.76 -5.85
CA LEU A 262 -22.02 -9.99 -5.41
C LEU A 262 -23.33 -10.66 -5.84
N VAL A 263 -23.36 -11.28 -7.03
CA VAL A 263 -24.49 -12.11 -7.48
C VAL A 263 -24.62 -13.36 -6.61
N SER A 264 -23.52 -14.06 -6.31
CA SER A 264 -23.55 -15.24 -5.43
C SER A 264 -24.04 -14.92 -4.02
N LEU A 265 -23.76 -13.72 -3.51
CA LEU A 265 -24.22 -13.27 -2.19
C LEU A 265 -25.72 -12.94 -2.17
N ILE A 266 -26.26 -12.41 -3.28
CA ILE A 266 -27.66 -11.96 -3.37
C ILE A 266 -28.59 -13.09 -3.85
N ALA A 267 -28.11 -13.97 -4.71
CA ALA A 267 -28.86 -15.06 -5.33
C ALA A 267 -28.04 -16.37 -5.28
N PRO A 268 -27.94 -17.01 -4.10
CA PRO A 268 -27.14 -18.22 -3.93
C PRO A 268 -27.64 -19.42 -4.77
N ASP A 269 -28.88 -19.37 -5.28
CA ASP A 269 -29.47 -20.44 -6.09
C ASP A 269 -29.21 -20.31 -7.61
N VAL A 270 -28.50 -19.25 -8.05
CA VAL A 270 -28.28 -18.93 -9.48
C VAL A 270 -26.86 -19.27 -9.96
N VAL A 271 -25.95 -19.62 -9.05
CA VAL A 271 -24.52 -19.93 -9.32
C VAL A 271 -24.19 -21.29 -8.73
#